data_AF-A0A963UKD4-F1
#
_entry.id   AF-A0A963UKD4-F1
#
_cell.length_a   1.000
_cell.length_b   1.000
_cell.length_c   1.000
_cell.angle_alpha   90.00
_cell.angle_beta   90.00
_cell.angle_gamma   90.00
#
_symmetry.space_group_name_H-M   'P 1'
#
loop_
_entity.id
_entity.type
_entity.pdbx_description
1 polymer ?
#
loop_
_entity_poly.entity_id
_entity_poly.type
_entity_poly.pdbx_seq_one_letter_code
_entity_poly.pdbx_strand_id
1 'polypeptide(L)' 'LLNMLEDPACPRPAAIIGCPVGFVGAAESKDALMADLPAPSLIVKGRLGGSAITVAAVNALASRKE' A
#
# COMPACT_ATOMS: atom_id res chain seq x y z
N LEU A 1 -2.32 -6.79 -7.69
CA LEU A 1 -3.30 -5.78 -7.24
C LEU A 1 -3.47 -4.69 -8.30
N LEU A 2 -2.44 -3.90 -8.62
CA LEU A 2 -2.55 -2.83 -9.64
C LEU A 2 -3.15 -3.35 -10.95
N ASN A 3 -2.59 -4.43 -11.52
CA ASN A 3 -3.13 -5.04 -12.75
C ASN A 3 -4.58 -5.53 -12.61
N MET A 4 -5.06 -5.88 -11.41
CA MET A 4 -6.46 -6.25 -11.21
C MET A 4 -7.37 -5.01 -11.26
N LEU A 5 -6.89 -3.88 -10.74
CA LEU A 5 -7.63 -2.62 -10.66
C LEU A 5 -7.71 -1.87 -12.01
N GLU A 6 -6.95 -2.33 -13.01
CA GLU A 6 -7.09 -1.90 -14.41
C GLU A 6 -8.41 -2.37 -15.03
N ASP A 7 -8.95 -3.53 -14.59
CA ASP A 7 -10.27 -3.99 -15.01
C ASP A 7 -11.38 -3.14 -14.35
N PRO A 8 -12.22 -2.43 -15.12
CA PRO A 8 -13.31 -1.63 -14.58
C PRO A 8 -14.34 -2.43 -13.76
N ALA A 9 -14.44 -3.75 -13.99
CA ALA A 9 -15.32 -4.63 -13.22
C ALA A 9 -14.73 -5.02 -11.85
N CYS A 10 -13.44 -4.75 -11.61
CA CYS A 10 -12.80 -5.08 -10.35
C CYS A 10 -13.28 -4.13 -9.22
N PRO A 11 -13.79 -4.66 -8.10
CA PRO A 11 -14.17 -3.84 -6.96
C PRO A 11 -12.96 -3.06 -6.40
N ARG A 12 -13.14 -1.75 -6.18
CA ARG A 12 -12.07 -0.88 -5.68
C ARG A 12 -12.01 -0.89 -4.14
N PRO A 13 -10.81 -0.97 -3.54
CA PRO A 13 -10.65 -0.84 -2.10
C PRO A 13 -10.88 0.60 -1.65
N ALA A 14 -11.29 0.79 -0.38
CA ALA A 14 -11.42 2.12 0.20
C ALA A 14 -10.06 2.82 0.39
N ALA A 15 -9.00 2.06 0.67
CA ALA A 15 -7.63 2.53 0.79
C ALA A 15 -6.63 1.38 0.64
N ILE A 16 -5.35 1.68 0.38
CA ILE A 16 -4.26 0.71 0.26
C ILE A 16 -3.08 1.09 1.16
N ILE A 17 -2.64 0.18 2.03
CA ILE A 17 -1.38 0.31 2.79
C ILE A 17 -0.31 -0.55 2.11
N GLY A 18 0.42 0.05 1.17
CA GLY A 18 1.43 -0.59 0.36
C GLY A 18 2.82 -0.49 1.00
N CYS A 19 3.10 -1.31 2.01
CA CYS A 19 4.37 -1.31 2.72
C CYS A 19 5.23 -2.59 2.51
N PRO A 20 5.42 -3.13 1.28
CA PRO A 20 6.36 -4.23 1.08
C PRO A 20 7.80 -3.78 1.39
N VAL A 21 8.60 -4.72 1.89
CA VAL A 21 10.03 -4.58 2.17
C VAL A 21 10.82 -5.46 1.22
N GLY A 22 12.00 -5.02 0.82
CA GLY A 22 12.90 -5.85 0.03
C GLY A 22 13.84 -5.06 -0.86
N PHE A 23 14.75 -5.80 -1.49
CA PHE A 23 15.74 -5.26 -2.41
C PHE A 23 15.35 -5.36 -3.88
N VAL A 24 14.35 -6.19 -4.21
CA VAL A 24 13.90 -6.44 -5.58
C VAL A 24 12.40 -6.17 -5.65
N GLY A 25 12.00 -5.19 -6.46
CA GLY A 25 10.61 -4.86 -6.75
C GLY A 25 9.84 -4.15 -5.64
N ALA A 26 10.37 -4.03 -4.42
CA ALA A 26 9.68 -3.37 -3.32
C ALA A 26 9.55 -1.86 -3.55
N ALA A 27 10.65 -1.18 -3.87
CA ALA A 27 10.61 0.26 -4.13
C ALA A 27 9.77 0.57 -5.38
N GLU A 28 10.01 -0.20 -6.44
CA GLU A 28 9.38 -0.06 -7.75
C GLU A 28 7.87 -0.28 -7.69
N SER A 29 7.40 -1.29 -6.95
CA SER A 29 5.95 -1.55 -6.80
C SER A 29 5.24 -0.46 -5.98
N LYS A 30 5.92 0.14 -5.00
CA LYS A 30 5.39 1.26 -4.22
C LYS A 30 5.34 2.55 -5.04
N ASP A 31 6.39 2.82 -5.82
CA ASP A 31 6.42 3.97 -6.72
C ASP A 31 5.36 3.83 -7.82
N ALA A 32 5.16 2.61 -8.35
CA ALA A 32 4.06 2.32 -9.29
C ALA A 32 2.67 2.55 -8.66
N LEU A 33 2.45 2.11 -7.41
CA LEU A 33 1.21 2.39 -6.67
C LEU A 33 0.96 3.89 -6.51
N MET A 34 2.00 4.67 -6.21
CA MET A 34 1.87 6.12 -6.04
C MET A 34 1.71 6.88 -7.36
N ALA A 35 2.20 6.31 -8.47
CA ALA A 35 2.04 6.90 -9.80
C ALA A 35 0.63 6.68 -10.37
N ASP A 36 0.08 5.47 -10.23
CA ASP A 36 -1.27 5.11 -10.69
C ASP A 36 -2.36 5.60 -9.73
N LEU A 37 -2.09 5.49 -8.42
CA LEU A 37 -2.97 5.93 -7.32
C LEU A 37 -4.44 5.50 -7.48
N PRO A 38 -4.76 4.21 -7.66
CA PRO A 38 -6.10 3.74 -7.99
C PRO A 38 -7.11 3.87 -6.83
N ALA A 39 -6.61 4.16 -5.62
CA ALA A 39 -7.33 4.46 -4.38
C ALA A 39 -6.42 5.27 -3.44
N PRO A 40 -6.97 5.94 -2.39
CA PRO A 40 -6.15 6.56 -1.35
C PRO A 40 -5.10 5.57 -0.81
N SER A 41 -3.83 5.94 -0.89
CA SER A 41 -2.72 5.01 -0.66
C SER A 41 -1.66 5.58 0.28
N LEU A 42 -1.05 4.71 1.08
CA LEU A 42 0.09 5.01 1.94
C LEU A 42 1.21 4.01 1.65
N ILE A 43 2.44 4.53 1.53
CA ILE A 43 3.65 3.72 1.34
C ILE A 43 4.77 4.16 2.29
N VAL A 44 5.73 3.28 2.53
CA VAL A 44 7.07 3.66 3.00
C VAL A 44 8.01 3.68 1.81
N LYS A 45 8.52 4.85 1.41
CA LYS A 45 9.34 4.99 0.21
C LYS A 45 10.66 4.20 0.30
N GLY A 46 11.13 3.69 -0.85
CA GLY A 46 12.40 2.96 -0.96
C GLY A 46 12.30 1.49 -0.56
N ARG A 47 13.34 0.93 0.06
CA ARG A 47 13.44 -0.51 0.35
C ARG A 47 12.83 -0.94 1.68
N LEU A 48 12.57 0.01 2.57
CA LEU A 48 12.03 -0.24 3.91
C LEU A 48 10.52 -0.49 3.87
N GLY A 49 10.02 -1.24 4.85
CA GLY A 49 8.62 -1.64 4.97
C GLY A 49 8.49 -2.85 5.89
N GLY A 50 7.52 -3.71 5.62
CA GLY A 50 7.36 -5.01 6.27
C GLY A 50 6.14 -5.07 7.17
N SER A 51 5.85 -6.29 7.65
CA SER A 51 4.62 -6.61 8.38
C SER A 51 4.40 -5.74 9.61
N ALA A 52 5.43 -5.48 10.41
CA ALA A 52 5.30 -4.67 11.62
C ALA A 52 4.81 -3.25 11.34
N ILE A 53 5.37 -2.59 10.31
CA ILE A 53 4.95 -1.24 9.90
C ILE A 53 3.53 -1.27 9.34
N THR A 54 3.22 -2.25 8.49
CA THR A 54 1.87 -2.40 7.92
C THR A 54 0.81 -2.59 9.00
N VAL A 55 1.06 -3.47 9.99
CA VAL A 55 0.15 -3.71 11.10
C VAL A 55 0.02 -2.48 12.00
N ALA A 56 1.12 -1.77 12.27
CA ALA A 56 1.06 -0.53 13.05
C ALA A 56 0.18 0.52 12.38
N ALA A 57 0.30 0.70 11.06
CA ALA A 57 -0.56 1.63 10.31
C ALA A 57 -2.05 1.24 10.36
N VAL A 58 -2.36 -0.06 10.23
CA VAL A 58 -3.74 -0.55 10.38
C VAL A 58 -4.28 -0.28 11.78
N ASN A 59 -3.52 -0.64 12.82
CA ASN A 59 -3.96 -0.47 14.21
C ASN A 59 -4.18 1.01 14.56
N ALA A 60 -3.30 1.90 14.11
CA ALA A 60 -3.44 3.35 14.30
C ALA A 60 -4.69 3.92 13.61
N LEU A 61 -5.10 3.36 12.48
CA LEU A 61 -6.33 3.76 11.78
C LEU A 61 -7.60 3.14 12.39
N ALA A 62 -7.47 2.00 13.06
CA ALA A 62 -8.60 1.26 13.64
C ALA A 62 -9.12 1.88 14.94
N SER A 63 -8.30 2.62 15.68
CA SER A 63 -8.64 3.20 16.98
C SER A 63 -8.19 4.66 17.08
N ARG A 64 -9.00 5.51 17.73
CA ARG A 64 -8.62 6.89 18.06
C ARG A 64 -7.75 7.00 19.32
N LYS A 65 -7.72 5.94 20.11
CA LYS A 65 -6.90 5.83 21.31
C LYS A 65 -5.61 5.11 20.94
N GLU A 66 -4.48 5.71 21.32
CA GLU A 66 -3.16 5.06 21.30
C GLU A 66 -3.05 3.96 22.37
#